data_AF-A0A939AMR5-F1
#
_entry.id   AF-A0A939AMR5-F1
#
_cell.length_a   1.000
_cell.length_b   1.000
_cell.length_c   1.000
_cell.angle_alpha   90.00
_cell.angle_beta   90.00
_cell.angle_gamma   90.00
#
_symmetry.space_group_name_H-M   'P 1'
#
loop_
_entity.id
_entity.type
_entity.pdbx_description
1 polymer ?
#
loop_
_entity_poly.entity_id
_entity_poly.type
_entity_poly.pdbx_seq_one_letter_code
_entity_poly.pdbx_strand_id
1 'polypeptide(L)' 'MAAPKDLRHLCRALKAPALLAAVERLGERARADAWSHEEFLAACLEREVAARQSHGGDARIRAARFPAHK' A
#
# COMPACT_ATOMS: atom_id res chain seq x y z
N MET A 1 20.98 -8.18 -1.39
CA MET A 1 19.79 -7.69 -2.12
C MET A 1 18.64 -8.62 -1.79
N ALA A 2 17.61 -8.15 -1.08
CA ALA A 2 16.44 -8.98 -0.76
C ALA A 2 15.83 -9.50 -2.06
N ALA A 3 15.65 -10.81 -2.19
CA ALA A 3 15.10 -11.38 -3.40
C ALA A 3 13.59 -11.05 -3.47
N PRO A 4 12.98 -10.96 -4.67
CA PRO A 4 11.53 -10.73 -4.80
C PRO A 4 10.68 -11.81 -4.08
N LYS A 5 11.25 -12.98 -3.81
CA LYS A 5 10.67 -14.02 -2.95
C LYS A 5 10.49 -13.55 -1.49
N ASP A 6 11.40 -12.73 -0.97
CA ASP A 6 11.32 -12.17 0.38
C ASP A 6 10.23 -11.10 0.46
N LEU A 7 10.15 -10.18 -0.51
CA LEU A 7 9.17 -9.09 -0.48
C LEU A 7 7.73 -9.60 -0.49
N ARG A 8 7.41 -10.60 -1.32
CA ARG A 8 6.07 -11.20 -1.35
C ARG A 8 5.70 -11.86 -0.02
N HIS A 9 6.65 -12.58 0.58
CA HIS A 9 6.45 -13.21 1.88
C HIS A 9 6.25 -12.16 2.99
N LEU A 10 7.15 -11.17 3.08
CA LEU A 10 7.13 -10.11 4.08
C LEU A 10 5.86 -9.24 3.99
N CYS A 11 5.46 -8.84 2.79
CA CYS A 11 4.22 -8.06 2.61
C CYS A 11 2.98 -8.85 3.04
N ARG A 12 2.95 -10.18 2.81
CA ARG A 12 1.88 -11.04 3.29
C ARG A 12 1.89 -11.16 4.82
N ALA A 13 3.05 -11.36 5.43
CA ALA A 13 3.21 -11.44 6.88
C ALA A 13 2.75 -10.15 7.57
N LEU A 14 3.08 -8.99 6.99
CA LEU A 14 2.68 -7.67 7.50
C LEU A 14 1.24 -7.27 7.13
N LYS A 15 0.49 -8.10 6.38
CA LYS A 15 -0.83 -7.74 5.85
C LYS A 15 -0.80 -6.40 5.10
N ALA A 16 0.19 -6.26 4.21
CA ALA A 16 0.42 -5.09 3.36
C ALA A 16 0.18 -5.42 1.86
N PRO A 17 -1.09 -5.69 1.47
CA PRO A 17 -1.42 -6.07 0.10
C PRO A 17 -1.28 -4.93 -0.92
N ALA A 18 -1.47 -3.67 -0.52
CA ALA A 18 -1.37 -2.51 -1.40
C ALA A 18 0.09 -2.18 -1.74
N LEU A 19 1.00 -2.36 -0.79
CA LEU A 19 2.45 -2.29 -0.94
C LEU A 19 2.92 -3.42 -1.85
N LEU A 20 2.47 -4.66 -1.63
CA LEU A 20 2.82 -5.79 -2.49
C LEU A 20 2.49 -5.50 -3.97
N ALA A 21 1.37 -4.82 -4.24
CA ALA A 21 0.95 -4.46 -5.60
C ALA A 21 1.69 -3.25 -6.20
N ALA A 22 2.42 -2.49 -5.39
CA ALA A 22 3.05 -1.22 -5.78
C ALA A 22 4.58 -1.20 -5.64
N VAL A 23 5.17 -2.09 -4.85
CA VAL A 23 6.59 -2.04 -4.44
C VAL A 23 7.57 -2.01 -5.61
N GLU A 24 7.31 -2.79 -6.66
CA GLU A 24 8.16 -2.80 -7.87
C GLU A 24 8.16 -1.43 -8.57
N ARG A 25 6.98 -0.86 -8.81
CA ARG A 25 6.84 0.47 -9.46
C ARG A 25 7.41 1.60 -8.59
N LEU A 26 7.20 1.54 -7.27
CA LEU A 26 7.79 2.51 -6.34
C LEU A 26 9.31 2.39 -6.32
N GLY A 27 9.85 1.17 -6.37
CA GLY A 27 11.29 0.92 -6.40
C GLY A 27 11.95 1.36 -7.71
N GLU A 28 11.26 1.22 -8.84
CA GLU A 28 11.69 1.78 -10.13
C GLU A 28 11.74 3.30 -10.08
N ARG A 29 10.67 3.94 -9.59
CA ARG A 29 10.60 5.39 -9.48
C ARG A 29 11.63 5.97 -8.52
N ALA A 30 11.79 5.38 -7.35
CA ALA A 30 12.79 5.80 -6.37
C ALA A 30 14.22 5.81 -6.94
N ARG A 31 14.55 4.81 -7.78
CA ARG A 31 15.85 4.77 -8.46
C ARG A 31 15.98 5.83 -9.55
N ALA A 32 14.91 6.06 -10.33
CA ALA A 32 14.90 7.07 -11.39
C ALA A 32 15.00 8.50 -10.82
N ASP A 33 14.29 8.77 -9.73
CA ASP A 33 14.18 10.08 -9.09
C ASP A 33 15.23 10.29 -7.97
N ALA A 34 16.18 9.35 -7.82
CA ALA A 34 17.25 9.36 -6.80
C ALA A 34 16.74 9.59 -5.36
N TRP A 35 15.62 8.98 -4.99
CA TRP A 35 15.05 9.09 -3.66
C TRP A 35 15.97 8.54 -2.59
N SER A 36 15.92 9.15 -1.41
CA SER A 36 16.49 8.59 -0.19
C SER A 36 15.72 7.33 0.23
N HIS A 37 16.35 6.53 1.08
CA HIS A 37 15.70 5.35 1.67
C HIS A 37 14.45 5.74 2.48
N GLU A 38 14.47 6.91 3.10
CA GLU A 38 13.38 7.44 3.91
C GLU A 38 12.20 7.86 3.03
N GLU A 39 12.46 8.49 1.88
CA GLU A 39 11.44 8.86 0.89
C GLU A 39 10.77 7.61 0.28
N PHE A 40 11.56 6.60 -0.07
CA PHE A 40 11.02 5.33 -0.55
C PHE A 40 10.16 4.63 0.51
N LEU A 41 10.63 4.60 1.77
CA LEU A 41 9.88 4.01 2.88
C LEU A 41 8.58 4.79 3.13
N ALA A 42 8.62 6.11 3.14
CA ALA A 42 7.45 6.97 3.31
C ALA A 42 6.41 6.67 2.23
N ALA A 43 6.79 6.64 0.95
CA ALA A 43 5.87 6.33 -0.14
C ALA A 43 5.26 4.93 -0.03
N CYS A 44 6.03 3.94 0.43
CA CYS A 44 5.53 2.59 0.70
C CYS A 44 4.46 2.58 1.81
N LEU A 45 4.72 3.29 2.91
CA LEU A 45 3.80 3.38 4.04
C LEU A 45 2.54 4.18 3.71
N GLU A 46 2.68 5.32 3.01
CA GLU A 46 1.57 6.15 2.54
C GLU A 46 0.60 5.35 1.67
N ARG A 47 1.12 4.53 0.73
CA ARG A 47 0.30 3.68 -0.12
C ARG A 47 -0.59 2.73 0.69
N GLU A 48 -0.01 2.14 1.73
CA GLU A 48 -0.70 1.22 2.63
C GLU A 48 -1.72 1.93 3.52
N VAL A 49 -1.36 3.09 4.06
CA VAL A 49 -2.27 3.93 4.86
C VAL A 49 -3.46 4.37 4.02
N ALA A 50 -3.24 4.86 2.80
CA ALA A 50 -4.30 5.29 1.89
C ALA A 50 -5.28 4.14 1.60
N ALA A 51 -4.76 2.94 1.29
CA ALA A 51 -5.61 1.78 1.05
C ALA A 51 -6.47 1.41 2.27
N ARG A 52 -5.89 1.42 3.48
CA ARG A 52 -6.63 1.13 4.72
C ARG A 52 -7.69 2.18 5.03
N GLN A 53 -7.39 3.46 4.79
CA GLN A 53 -8.36 4.54 5.01
C GLN A 53 -9.55 4.43 4.05
N SER A 54 -9.31 4.15 2.76
CA SER A 54 -10.38 3.90 1.79
C SER A 54 -11.24 2.70 2.19
N HIS A 55 -10.62 1.58 2.56
CA HIS A 55 -11.35 0.39 2.99
C HIS A 55 -12.10 0.59 4.32
N GLY A 56 -11.53 1.35 5.26
CA GLY A 56 -12.20 1.69 6.52
C GLY A 56 -13.38 2.64 6.32
N GLY A 57 -13.33 3.53 5.33
CA GLY A 57 -14.45 4.35 4.89
C GLY A 57 -15.57 3.49 4.32
N ASP A 58 -15.25 2.68 3.31
CA ASP A 58 -16.21 1.79 2.64
C ASP A 58 -16.85 0.77 3.60
N ALA A 59 -16.05 0.19 4.51
CA ALA A 59 -16.55 -0.76 5.50
C ALA A 59 -17.54 -0.07 6.47
N ARG A 60 -17.26 1.16 6.90
CA ARG A 60 -18.17 1.94 7.76
C ARG A 60 -19.44 2.34 7.04
N ILE A 61 -19.35 2.77 5.78
CA ILE A 61 -20.52 3.09 4.94
C ILE A 61 -21.41 1.86 4.74
N ARG A 62 -20.81 0.70 4.40
CA ARG A 62 -21.55 -0.56 4.26
C ARG A 62 -22.19 -1.01 5.58
N ALA A 63 -21.47 -0.89 6.70
CA ALA A 63 -21.99 -1.25 8.01
C ALA A 63 -23.15 -0.34 8.46
N ALA A 64 -23.12 0.94 8.07
CA ALA A 64 -24.16 1.92 8.39
C ALA A 64 -25.47 1.72 7.60
N ARG A 65 -25.52 0.79 6.62
CA ARG A 65 -26.71 0.45 5.83
C ARG A 65 -27.46 1.67 5.28
N PHE A 66 -26.74 2.69 4.83
CA PHE A 66 -27.36 3.85 4.20
C PHE A 66 -28.17 3.42 2.96
N PRO A 67 -29.36 4.01 2.73
CA PRO A 67 -30.10 3.77 1.50
C PRO A 67 -29.25 4.19 0.29
N ALA A 68 -29.28 3.39 -0.78
CA ALA A 68 -28.59 3.71 -2.02
C ALA A 68 -29.10 5.05 -2.54
N HIS A 69 -28.20 6.01 -2.77
CA HIS A 69 -28.58 7.25 -3.44
C HIS A 69 -28.89 6.93 -4.91
N LYS A 70 -29.92 7.60 -5.45
CA LYS A 70 -30.36 7.47 -6.83
C LYS A 70 -29.44 8.22 -7.79
#